data_AF-A0A6L6PLF2-F1
#
_entry.id   AF-A0A6L6PLF2-F1
#
_cell.length_a   1.000
_cell.length_b   1.000
_cell.length_c   1.000
_cell.angle_alpha   90.00
_cell.angle_beta   90.00
_cell.angle_gamma   90.00
#
_symmetry.space_group_name_H-M   'P 1'
#
loop_
_entity.id
_entity.type
_entity.pdbx_description
1 polymer ?
#
loop_
_entity_poly.entity_id
_entity_poly.type
_entity_poly.pdbx_seq_one_letter_code
_entity_poly.pdbx_strand_id
1 'polypeptide(L)' 'MKNRPRIYYTDSQKALMWERWRKGESLQHIAQLFDRNHSSIQRILAETGGISPAQRCRSR' A
#
# COMPACT_ATOMS: atom_id res chain seq x y z
N MET A 1 -25.92 0.06 -6.64
CA MET A 1 -24.60 0.61 -6.23
C MET A 1 -23.52 -0.37 -6.68
N LYS A 2 -22.57 0.03 -7.53
CA LYS A 2 -21.49 -0.86 -8.00
C LYS A 2 -20.36 -0.82 -6.97
N ASN A 3 -20.25 -1.87 -6.15
CA ASN A 3 -19.13 -2.01 -5.23
C ASN A 3 -17.86 -2.26 -6.04
N ARG A 4 -16.84 -1.41 -5.87
CA ARG A 4 -15.53 -1.64 -6.48
C ARG A 4 -14.95 -2.93 -5.89
N PRO A 5 -14.42 -3.85 -6.72
CA PRO A 5 -13.85 -5.10 -6.23
C PRO A 5 -12.70 -4.83 -5.26
N ARG A 6 -12.59 -5.65 -4.21
CA ARG A 6 -11.50 -5.55 -3.24
C ARG A 6 -10.18 -5.90 -3.93
N ILE A 7 -9.23 -4.99 -3.89
CA ILE A 7 -7.87 -5.22 -4.39
C ILE A 7 -7.00 -5.66 -3.23
N TYR A 8 -6.28 -6.74 -3.44
CA TYR A 8 -5.19 -7.17 -2.58
C TYR A 8 -3.89 -6.64 -3.17
N TYR A 9 -3.17 -5.83 -2.39
CA TYR A 9 -1.85 -5.36 -2.82
C TYR A 9 -0.83 -6.47 -2.68
N THR A 10 -0.03 -6.65 -3.73
CA THR A 10 1.12 -7.56 -3.67
C THR A 10 2.18 -6.97 -2.74
N ASP A 11 3.09 -7.81 -2.23
CA ASP A 11 4.14 -7.32 -1.34
C ASP A 11 5.05 -6.31 -2.04
N SER A 12 5.29 -6.46 -3.34
CA SER A 12 6.02 -5.47 -4.15
C SER A 12 5.28 -4.13 -4.25
N GLN A 13 3.95 -4.14 -4.37
CA GLN A 13 3.15 -2.90 -4.37
C GLN A 13 3.20 -2.21 -3.01
N LYS A 14 3.12 -2.97 -1.91
CA LYS A 14 3.25 -2.41 -0.56
C LYS A 14 4.66 -1.85 -0.31
N ALA A 15 5.71 -2.53 -0.78
CA ALA A 15 7.08 -2.04 -0.69
C ALA A 15 7.23 -0.70 -1.44
N LEU A 16 6.66 -0.59 -2.64
CA LEU A 16 6.69 0.65 -3.43
C LEU A 16 5.89 1.79 -2.78
N MET A 17 4.76 1.48 -2.14
CA MET A 17 4.02 2.45 -1.32
C MET A 17 4.87 2.95 -0.14
N TRP A 18 5.53 2.04 0.57
CA TRP A 18 6.36 2.37 1.72
C TRP A 18 7.60 3.18 1.32
N GLU A 19 8.26 2.83 0.23
CA GLU A 19 9.42 3.55 -0.29
C GLU A 19 9.08 5.00 -0.65
N ARG A 20 7.95 5.24 -1.32
CA ARG A 20 7.46 6.59 -1.63
C ARG A 20 7.06 7.37 -0.38
N TRP A 21 6.42 6.72 0.58
CA TRP A 21 6.09 7.34 1.86
C TRP A 21 7.35 7.73 2.63
N ARG A 22 8.37 6.87 2.66
CA ARG A 22 9.68 7.16 3.26
C ARG A 22 10.43 8.29 2.54
N LYS A 23 10.24 8.42 1.23
CA LYS A 23 10.76 9.53 0.42
C LYS A 23 10.06 10.87 0.73
N GLY A 24 8.96 10.85 1.50
CA GLY A 24 8.19 12.03 1.86
C GLY A 24 7.04 12.35 0.89
N GLU A 25 6.66 11.42 0.00
CA GLU A 25 5.48 11.63 -0.84
C GLU A 25 4.19 11.58 -0.01
N SER A 26 3.22 12.43 -0.37
CA SER A 26 1.94 12.46 0.32
C SER A 26 1.13 11.19 0.04
N LEU A 27 0.36 10.71 1.04
CA LEU A 27 -0.50 9.53 0.90
C LEU A 27 -1.48 9.65 -0.29
N GLN A 28 -1.89 10.88 -0.63
CA GLN A 28 -2.75 11.15 -1.78
C GLN A 28 -2.02 10.92 -3.11
N HIS A 29 -0.79 11.41 -3.27
CA HIS A 29 0.02 11.14 -4.47
C HIS A 29 0.27 9.65 -4.65
N ILE A 30 0.62 8.96 -3.56
CA ILE A 30 0.83 7.52 -3.60
C ILE A 30 -0.47 6.81 -4.01
N ALA A 31 -1.63 7.25 -3.50
CA ALA A 31 -2.93 6.64 -3.84
C ALA A 31 -3.35 6.85 -5.30
N GLN A 32 -3.06 8.03 -5.86
CA GLN A 32 -3.34 8.36 -7.26
C GLN A 32 -2.60 7.42 -8.22
N LEU A 33 -1.37 7.01 -7.89
CA LEU A 33 -0.60 6.07 -8.71
C LEU A 33 -1.23 4.67 -8.80
N PHE A 34 -2.10 4.32 -7.86
CA PHE A 34 -2.82 3.05 -7.86
C PHE A 34 -4.29 3.21 -8.26
N ASP A 35 -4.72 4.40 -8.67
CA ASP A 35 -6.13 4.75 -8.94
C ASP A 35 -7.06 4.48 -7.74
N ARG A 36 -6.54 4.70 -6.52
CA ARG A 36 -7.25 4.43 -5.25
C ARG A 36 -7.33 5.65 -4.34
N ASN A 37 -8.14 5.48 -3.29
CA ASN A 37 -8.23 6.47 -2.22
C ASN A 37 -7.13 6.23 -1.18
N HIS A 38 -6.63 7.33 -0.59
CA HIS A 38 -5.53 7.33 0.37
C HIS A 38 -5.80 6.53 1.65
N SER A 39 -7.07 6.32 1.99
CA SER A 39 -7.50 5.50 3.12
C SER A 39 -6.97 4.06 3.07
N SER A 40 -6.79 3.49 1.86
CA SER A 40 -6.24 2.14 1.71
C SER A 40 -4.75 2.08 2.10
N ILE A 41 -3.97 3.09 1.69
CA ILE A 41 -2.53 3.16 1.98
C ILE A 41 -2.32 3.47 3.46
N GLN A 42 -3.09 4.41 4.01
CA GLN A 42 -3.06 4.71 5.44
C GLN A 42 -3.30 3.46 6.27
N ARG A 43 -4.28 2.61 5.89
CA ARG A 43 -4.55 1.36 6.58
C ARG A 43 -3.38 0.38 6.50
N ILE A 44 -2.74 0.23 5.33
CA ILE A 44 -1.58 -0.65 5.14
C ILE A 44 -0.40 -0.18 5.99
N LEU A 45 -0.10 1.12 5.97
CA LEU A 45 0.98 1.70 6.76
C LEU A 45 0.70 1.66 8.27
N ALA A 46 -0.56 1.83 8.68
CA ALA A 46 -0.98 1.72 10.07
C ALA A 46 -0.93 0.26 10.56
N GLU A 47 -1.34 -0.71 9.73
CA GLU A 47 -1.26 -2.14 10.04
C GLU A 47 0.19 -2.61 10.21
N THR A 48 1.15 -2.02 9.47
CA THR A 48 2.58 -2.31 9.64
C THR A 48 3.31 -1.35 10.59
N GLY A 49 2.61 -0.39 11.20
CA GLY A 49 3.21 0.58 12.13
C GLY A 49 4.30 1.47 11.51
N GLY A 50 4.25 1.71 10.20
CA GLY A 50 5.30 2.43 9.48
C GLY A 50 6.55 1.61 9.19
N ILE A 51 6.54 0.31 9.48
CA ILE A 51 7.59 -0.64 9.12
C ILE A 51 7.28 -1.22 7.73
N SER A 52 8.32 -1.49 6.94
CA SER A 52 8.16 -2.12 5.63
C SER A 52 7.56 -3.54 5.81
N PRO A 53 6.45 -3.88 5.12
CA PRO A 53 5.90 -5.22 5.20
C PRO A 53 6.93 -6.24 4.70
N ALA A 54 7.23 -7.25 5.52
CA ALA A 54 8.10 -8.34 5.11
C ALA A 54 7.51 -9.05 3.89
N GLN A 55 8.32 -9.24 2.84
CA GLN A 55 7.92 -10.03 1.68
C GLN A 55 7.61 -11.45 2.16
N ARG A 56 6.36 -11.90 1.99
CA ARG A 56 5.98 -13.26 2.33
C ARG A 56 6.48 -14.20 1.23
N CYS A 57 7.66 -14.78 1.42
CA CYS A 57 8.11 -15.91 0.61
C CYS A 57 7.37 -17.16 1.10
N ARG A 58 6.51 -17.76 0.25
CA ARG A 58 6.10 -19.15 0.51
C ARG A 58 7.31 -20.04 0.27
N SER A 59 7.59 -20.96 1.21
CA SER A 59 8.50 -22.08 0.95
C SER A 59 8.02 -22.78 -0.31
N ARG A 60 8.95 -22.99 -1.25
CA ARG A 60 8.69 -23.63 -2.53
C ARG A 60 8.29 -25.10 -2.32
#